data_AF-A0A7K2MYI9-F1
#
_entry.id   AF-A0A7K2MYI9-F1
#
_cell.length_a   1.000
_cell.length_b   1.000
_cell.length_c   1.000
_cell.angle_alpha   90.00
_cell.angle_beta   90.00
_cell.angle_gamma   90.00
#
_symmetry.space_group_name_H-M   'P 1'
#
loop_
_entity.id
_entity.type
_entity.pdbx_description
1 polymer ?
#
loop_
_entity_poly.entity_id
_entity_poly.type
_entity_poly.pdbx_seq_one_letter_code
_entity_poly.pdbx_strand_id
1 'polypeptide(L)'
;MTQPRVPAPRQEACAEPTAEQRVVEFLEKALGDTCELTVLLAAAPLNRHIMQLIAYHLMPQTGPEHLAEILSSGLLQVVDANDPRSTPYHRIVFDFLPGVRMQLLSRQRDGRRDCYEVAQLIDRYLSPAVPEVEGLAVRIRQLTPPDSVDVTYENLHFLEVERDIFHARIPHARADTVHRLGERIDRFKRGGTRDQPPTSR
;
A
#
# COMPACT_ATOMS: atom_id res chain seq x y z
N MET A 1 61.20 20.05 -0.09
CA MET A 1 60.27 19.49 -1.08
C MET A 1 59.01 19.05 -0.35
N THR A 2 57.94 19.83 -0.42
CA THR A 2 56.67 19.56 0.28
C THR A 2 55.70 18.97 -0.73
N GLN A 3 55.35 17.70 -0.60
CA GLN A 3 54.34 17.08 -1.48
C GLN A 3 52.95 17.65 -1.16
N PRO A 4 52.12 17.97 -2.18
CA PRO A 4 50.74 18.35 -1.96
C PRO A 4 49.93 17.09 -1.63
N ARG A 5 49.28 17.10 -0.47
CA ARG A 5 48.38 16.03 -0.02
C ARG A 5 47.06 16.20 -0.76
N VAL A 6 46.81 15.36 -1.77
CA VAL A 6 45.52 15.28 -2.46
C VAL A 6 44.48 14.77 -1.46
N PRO A 7 43.37 15.48 -1.21
CA PRO A 7 42.32 14.97 -0.36
C PRO A 7 41.68 13.76 -1.06
N ALA A 8 41.60 12.64 -0.35
CA ALA A 8 40.87 11.46 -0.82
C ALA A 8 39.41 11.86 -1.13
N PRO A 9 38.79 11.30 -2.19
CA PRO A 9 37.39 11.54 -2.44
C PRO A 9 36.60 11.13 -1.20
N ARG A 10 35.77 12.04 -0.68
CA ARG A 10 34.72 11.67 0.27
C ARG A 10 33.88 10.61 -0.44
N GLN A 11 33.91 9.38 0.05
CA GLN A 11 32.86 8.41 -0.27
C GLN A 11 31.57 8.97 0.33
N GLU A 12 30.84 9.74 -0.47
CA GLU A 12 29.40 9.87 -0.32
C GLU A 12 28.86 8.44 -0.50
N ALA A 13 28.71 7.73 0.60
CA ALA A 13 27.96 6.49 0.59
C ALA A 13 26.59 6.84 0.01
N CYS A 14 26.29 6.32 -1.19
CA CYS A 14 25.01 6.48 -1.85
C CYS A 14 23.98 5.76 -0.98
N ALA A 15 23.50 6.42 0.07
CA ALA A 15 22.50 5.88 0.97
C ALA A 15 21.23 5.65 0.17
N GLU A 16 20.60 4.49 0.36
CA GLU A 16 19.33 4.23 -0.32
C GLU A 16 18.30 5.30 0.06
N PRO A 17 17.56 5.83 -0.93
CA PRO A 17 16.62 6.91 -0.67
C PRO A 17 15.49 6.41 0.25
N THR A 18 15.12 7.24 1.22
CA THR A 18 14.03 6.98 2.15
C THR A 18 12.69 6.94 1.42
N ALA A 19 11.66 6.35 2.04
CA ALA A 19 10.32 6.32 1.47
C ALA A 19 9.78 7.72 1.16
N GLU A 20 10.06 8.69 2.03
CA GLU A 20 9.68 10.09 1.81
C GLU A 20 10.41 10.69 0.60
N GLN A 21 11.72 10.48 0.49
CA GLN A 21 12.51 10.96 -0.65
C GLN A 21 11.99 10.40 -1.96
N ARG A 22 11.68 9.09 -2.01
CA ARG A 22 11.10 8.44 -3.19
C ARG A 22 9.75 9.04 -3.58
N VAL A 23 8.88 9.30 -2.61
CA VAL A 23 7.57 9.92 -2.87
C VAL A 23 7.73 11.35 -3.37
N VAL A 24 8.59 12.16 -2.74
CA VAL A 24 8.84 13.54 -3.18
C VAL A 24 9.39 13.56 -4.60
N GLU A 25 10.43 12.76 -4.88
CA GLU A 25 11.05 12.68 -6.21
C GLU A 25 10.05 12.26 -7.29
N PHE A 26 9.18 11.30 -6.98
CA PHE A 26 8.12 10.88 -7.90
C PHE A 26 7.13 12.02 -8.16
N LEU A 27 6.61 12.67 -7.11
CA LEU A 27 5.61 13.72 -7.24
C LEU A 27 6.13 14.98 -7.96
N GLU A 28 7.45 15.22 -7.91
CA GLU A 28 8.09 16.31 -8.66
C GLU A 28 8.16 16.05 -10.18
N LYS A 29 8.24 14.77 -10.58
CA LYS A 29 8.47 14.36 -11.97
C LYS A 29 7.21 13.89 -12.68
N ALA A 30 6.23 13.40 -11.92
CA ALA A 30 5.06 12.73 -12.48
C ALA A 30 4.05 13.71 -13.09
N LEU A 31 3.25 13.20 -14.02
CA LEU A 31 2.08 13.92 -14.53
C LEU A 31 1.11 14.24 -13.38
N GLY A 32 0.45 15.41 -13.42
CA GLY A 32 -0.44 15.86 -12.34
C GLY A 32 -1.52 14.85 -11.96
N ASP A 33 -2.18 14.26 -12.97
CA ASP A 33 -3.19 13.22 -12.77
C ASP A 33 -2.57 11.90 -12.26
N THR A 34 -1.30 11.59 -12.58
CA THR A 34 -0.60 10.41 -12.05
C THR A 34 -0.34 10.56 -10.55
N CYS A 35 0.03 11.76 -10.10
CA CYS A 35 0.21 12.08 -8.68
C CYS A 35 -1.07 11.80 -7.88
N GLU A 36 -2.20 12.35 -8.33
CA GLU A 36 -3.50 12.16 -7.68
C GLU A 36 -3.94 10.70 -7.69
N LEU A 37 -3.77 9.99 -8.81
CA LEU A 37 -4.11 8.57 -8.92
C LEU A 37 -3.27 7.72 -7.96
N THR A 38 -1.97 7.97 -7.88
CA THR A 38 -1.06 7.27 -6.97
C THR A 38 -1.49 7.41 -5.52
N VAL A 39 -1.92 8.61 -5.15
CA VAL A 39 -2.42 8.94 -3.82
C VAL A 39 -3.74 8.21 -3.51
N LEU A 40 -4.63 8.01 -4.49
CA LEU A 40 -5.83 7.17 -4.33
C LEU A 40 -5.47 5.68 -4.21
N LEU A 41 -4.55 5.18 -5.03
CA LEU A 41 -4.11 3.79 -4.99
C LEU A 41 -3.46 3.42 -3.65
N ALA A 42 -2.88 4.38 -2.93
CA ALA A 42 -2.37 4.16 -1.57
C ALA A 42 -3.45 3.72 -0.56
N ALA A 43 -4.74 3.93 -0.86
CA ALA A 43 -5.86 3.45 -0.04
C ALA A 43 -6.41 2.08 -0.48
N ALA A 44 -5.73 1.36 -1.38
CA ALA A 44 -6.19 0.07 -1.88
C ALA A 44 -5.09 -1.01 -1.88
N PRO A 45 -5.46 -2.29 -1.68
CA PRO A 45 -4.61 -3.41 -2.01
C PRO A 45 -4.51 -3.55 -3.54
N LEU A 46 -3.32 -3.80 -4.08
CA LEU A 46 -3.07 -3.57 -5.50
C LEU A 46 -2.94 -4.86 -6.30
N ASN A 47 -3.85 -5.00 -7.25
CA ASN A 47 -3.67 -5.78 -8.46
C ASN A 47 -4.11 -4.93 -9.65
N ARG A 48 -3.85 -5.41 -10.87
CA ARG A 48 -4.16 -4.64 -12.09
C ARG A 48 -5.65 -4.30 -12.19
N HIS A 49 -6.54 -5.20 -11.77
CA HIS A 49 -7.98 -4.98 -11.82
C HIS A 49 -8.41 -3.86 -10.87
N ILE A 50 -7.93 -3.87 -9.63
CA ILE A 50 -8.23 -2.84 -8.62
C ILE A 50 -7.69 -1.47 -9.07
N MET A 51 -6.46 -1.43 -9.60
CA MET A 51 -5.88 -0.19 -10.10
C MET A 51 -6.72 0.41 -11.24
N GLN A 52 -7.16 -0.42 -12.19
CA GLN A 52 -8.03 0.00 -13.29
C GLN A 52 -9.41 0.43 -12.81
N LEU A 53 -9.99 -0.29 -11.84
CA LEU A 53 -11.29 0.02 -11.26
C LEU A 53 -11.28 1.42 -10.61
N ILE A 54 -10.24 1.73 -9.81
CA ILE A 54 -10.07 3.03 -9.17
C ILE A 54 -9.88 4.14 -10.21
N ALA A 55 -8.98 3.94 -11.17
CA ALA A 55 -8.75 4.90 -12.25
C ALA A 55 -10.06 5.19 -13.01
N TYR A 56 -10.79 4.16 -13.44
CA TYR A 56 -12.01 4.31 -14.22
C TYR A 56 -13.14 5.03 -13.47
N HIS A 57 -13.32 4.75 -12.18
CA HIS A 57 -14.46 5.29 -11.42
C HIS A 57 -14.18 6.59 -10.68
N LEU A 58 -12.95 6.81 -10.20
CA LEU A 58 -12.61 7.96 -9.37
C LEU A 58 -11.78 9.01 -10.11
N MET A 59 -11.10 8.63 -11.20
CA MET A 59 -10.28 9.52 -12.02
C MET A 59 -10.42 9.24 -13.52
N PRO A 60 -11.62 9.39 -14.10
CA PRO A 60 -11.90 9.00 -15.49
C PRO A 60 -11.07 9.76 -16.55
N GLN A 61 -10.42 10.86 -16.17
CA GLN A 61 -9.47 11.57 -17.01
C GLN A 61 -8.12 10.83 -17.18
N THR A 62 -7.82 9.87 -16.29
CA THR A 62 -6.59 9.07 -16.35
C THR A 62 -6.71 7.96 -17.39
N GLY A 63 -5.65 7.79 -18.18
CA GLY A 63 -5.50 6.71 -19.15
C GLY A 63 -4.44 5.67 -18.75
N PRO A 64 -4.24 4.63 -19.60
CA PRO A 64 -3.25 3.57 -19.37
C PRO A 64 -1.82 4.06 -19.13
N GLU A 65 -1.45 5.20 -19.71
CA GLU A 65 -0.15 5.86 -19.54
C GLU A 65 0.13 6.26 -18.08
N HIS A 66 -0.90 6.69 -17.34
CA HIS A 66 -0.78 7.05 -15.92
C HIS A 66 -0.48 5.80 -15.09
N LEU A 67 -1.20 4.69 -15.34
CA LEU A 67 -0.93 3.42 -14.67
C LEU A 67 0.46 2.86 -15.02
N ALA A 68 0.91 3.02 -16.26
CA ALA A 68 2.24 2.59 -16.69
C ALA A 68 3.36 3.40 -15.99
N GLU A 69 3.15 4.70 -15.81
CA GLU A 69 4.04 5.56 -15.04
C GLU A 69 4.12 5.11 -13.58
N ILE A 70 2.98 4.83 -12.94
CA ILE A 70 2.94 4.32 -11.54
C ILE A 70 3.67 2.98 -11.42
N LEU A 71 3.43 2.05 -12.35
CA LEU A 71 4.07 0.74 -12.35
C LEU A 71 5.59 0.82 -12.59
N SER A 72 6.06 1.86 -13.28
CA SER A 72 7.49 2.10 -13.57
C SER A 72 8.17 3.08 -12.61
N SER A 73 7.42 3.69 -11.69
CA SER A 73 7.89 4.72 -10.74
C SER A 73 8.97 4.26 -9.75
N GLY A 74 9.14 2.95 -9.56
CA GLY A 74 9.97 2.41 -8.49
C GLY A 74 9.37 2.58 -7.08
N LEU A 75 8.10 2.99 -6.97
CA LEU A 75 7.36 3.04 -5.70
C LEU A 75 6.70 1.71 -5.33
N LEU A 76 6.49 0.83 -6.31
CA LEU A 76 5.84 -0.46 -6.15
C LEU A 76 6.85 -1.60 -6.17
N GLN A 77 6.54 -2.66 -5.42
CA GLN A 77 7.20 -3.95 -5.46
C GLN A 77 6.17 -5.04 -5.81
N VAL A 78 6.66 -6.11 -6.44
CA VAL A 78 5.86 -7.31 -6.64
C VAL A 78 5.81 -8.07 -5.32
N VAL A 79 4.61 -8.41 -4.86
CA VAL A 79 4.42 -9.25 -3.68
C VAL A 79 3.94 -10.63 -4.10
N ASP A 80 4.43 -11.65 -3.41
CA ASP A 80 4.18 -13.04 -3.78
C ASP A 80 2.77 -13.44 -3.30
N ALA A 81 1.80 -13.33 -4.20
CA ALA A 81 0.49 -13.92 -4.02
C ALA A 81 0.59 -15.43 -4.23
N ASN A 82 1.15 -16.12 -3.24
CA ASN A 82 1.57 -17.51 -3.32
C ASN A 82 0.44 -18.53 -3.09
N ASP A 83 -0.81 -18.15 -3.35
CA ASP A 83 -1.92 -19.10 -3.39
C ASP A 83 -2.36 -19.36 -4.84
N PRO A 84 -1.96 -20.50 -5.44
CA PRO A 84 -2.41 -20.91 -6.77
C PRO A 84 -3.91 -21.24 -6.84
N ARG A 85 -4.65 -21.29 -5.72
CA ARG A 85 -6.11 -21.46 -5.68
C ARG A 85 -6.88 -20.13 -5.60
N SER A 86 -6.16 -19.02 -5.43
CA SER A 86 -6.75 -17.70 -5.29
C SER A 86 -7.30 -17.19 -6.63
N THR A 87 -8.52 -16.68 -6.64
CA THR A 87 -9.11 -16.09 -7.85
C THR A 87 -8.37 -14.79 -8.24
N PRO A 88 -8.42 -14.34 -9.51
CA PRO A 88 -7.70 -13.14 -9.94
C PRO A 88 -8.00 -11.87 -9.12
N TYR A 89 -9.19 -11.79 -8.51
CA TYR A 89 -9.63 -10.66 -7.68
C TYR A 89 -8.97 -10.65 -6.29
N HIS A 90 -8.66 -11.82 -5.74
CA HIS A 90 -7.97 -12.00 -4.46
C HIS A 90 -6.45 -11.83 -4.59
N ARG A 91 -5.91 -12.00 -5.79
CA ARG A 91 -4.47 -12.03 -6.03
C ARG A 91 -3.87 -10.62 -6.00
N ILE A 92 -3.50 -10.15 -4.81
CA ILE A 92 -2.76 -8.89 -4.62
C ILE A 92 -1.31 -9.12 -5.03
N VAL A 93 -0.91 -8.53 -6.15
CA VAL A 93 0.40 -8.78 -6.78
C VAL A 93 1.35 -7.60 -6.67
N PHE A 94 0.84 -6.44 -6.29
CA PHE A 94 1.64 -5.24 -6.07
C PHE A 94 1.41 -4.73 -4.65
N ASP A 95 2.46 -4.20 -4.06
CA ASP A 95 2.37 -3.33 -2.88
C ASP A 95 3.36 -2.18 -3.02
N PHE A 96 3.16 -1.11 -2.25
CA PHE A 96 4.15 -0.05 -2.17
C PHE A 96 5.39 -0.53 -1.41
N LEU A 97 6.55 0.05 -1.75
CA LEU A 97 7.74 -0.14 -0.95
C LEU A 97 7.49 0.25 0.52
N PRO A 98 8.20 -0.35 1.48
CA PRO A 98 8.00 -0.08 2.90
C PRO A 98 7.97 1.42 3.21
N GLY A 99 6.89 1.88 3.86
CA GLY A 99 6.68 3.27 4.26
C GLY A 99 6.14 4.21 3.18
N VAL A 100 6.20 3.86 1.89
CA VAL A 100 5.70 4.72 0.79
C VAL A 100 4.19 4.92 0.89
N ARG A 101 3.43 3.86 1.19
CA ARG A 101 1.96 3.95 1.39
C ARG A 101 1.60 4.99 2.45
N MET A 102 2.31 5.01 3.59
CA MET A 102 2.11 5.99 4.66
C MET A 102 2.39 7.42 4.20
N GLN A 103 3.49 7.61 3.47
CA GLN A 103 3.84 8.91 2.93
C GLN A 103 2.78 9.44 1.95
N LEU A 104 2.20 8.57 1.12
CA LEU A 104 1.13 8.93 0.19
C LEU A 104 -0.19 9.22 0.89
N LEU A 105 -0.60 8.38 1.85
CA LEU A 105 -1.80 8.63 2.63
C LEU A 105 -1.70 9.97 3.38
N SER A 106 -0.57 10.28 4.03
CA SER A 106 -0.41 11.57 4.71
C SER A 106 -0.54 12.80 3.80
N ARG A 107 -0.45 12.65 2.47
CA ARG A 107 -0.55 13.74 1.48
C ARG A 107 -1.95 13.94 0.88
N GLN A 108 -2.93 13.06 1.17
CA GLN A 108 -4.30 13.21 0.66
C GLN A 108 -4.95 14.51 1.17
N ARG A 109 -5.52 15.31 0.24
CA ARG A 109 -6.17 16.60 0.56
C ARG A 109 -7.43 16.43 1.40
N ASP A 110 -8.30 15.49 1.04
CA ASP A 110 -9.47 15.07 1.83
C ASP A 110 -9.37 13.57 2.14
N GLY A 111 -8.30 13.21 2.84
CA GLY A 111 -7.91 11.80 2.92
C GLY A 111 -8.89 10.87 3.62
N ARG A 112 -9.83 11.39 4.42
CA ARG A 112 -10.93 10.56 4.94
C ARG A 112 -11.94 10.24 3.85
N ARG A 113 -12.31 11.23 3.04
CA ARG A 113 -13.24 11.05 1.92
C ARG A 113 -12.62 10.16 0.86
N ASP A 114 -11.39 10.43 0.45
CA ASP A 114 -10.68 9.68 -0.59
C ASP A 114 -10.56 8.18 -0.22
N CYS A 115 -10.11 7.89 1.02
CA CYS A 115 -10.05 6.52 1.52
C CYS A 115 -11.44 5.86 1.55
N TYR A 116 -12.49 6.60 1.88
CA TYR A 116 -13.86 6.07 1.90
C TYR A 116 -14.40 5.80 0.49
N GLU A 117 -14.13 6.67 -0.49
CA GLU A 117 -14.55 6.47 -1.89
C GLU A 117 -13.89 5.22 -2.49
N VAL A 118 -12.58 5.04 -2.24
CA VAL A 118 -11.85 3.83 -2.62
C VAL A 118 -12.41 2.59 -1.92
N ALA A 119 -12.62 2.65 -0.60
CA ALA A 119 -13.19 1.54 0.17
C ALA A 119 -14.61 1.17 -0.29
N GLN A 120 -15.44 2.17 -0.62
CA GLN A 120 -16.78 1.95 -1.15
C GLN A 120 -16.74 1.25 -2.51
N LEU A 121 -15.78 1.61 -3.37
CA LEU A 121 -15.59 0.98 -4.66
C LEU A 121 -15.19 -0.49 -4.49
N ILE A 122 -14.23 -0.76 -3.60
CA ILE A 122 -13.79 -2.11 -3.26
C ILE A 122 -14.96 -2.94 -2.70
N ASP A 123 -15.70 -2.42 -1.72
CA ASP A 123 -16.87 -3.10 -1.16
C ASP A 123 -17.89 -3.44 -2.24
N ARG A 124 -18.21 -2.48 -3.11
CA ARG A 124 -19.25 -2.65 -4.13
C ARG A 124 -18.90 -3.72 -5.17
N TYR A 125 -17.64 -3.74 -5.62
CA TYR A 125 -17.24 -4.55 -6.76
C TYR A 125 -16.51 -5.83 -6.39
N LEU A 126 -15.84 -5.89 -5.22
CA LEU A 126 -15.07 -7.05 -4.81
C LEU A 126 -15.78 -7.90 -3.77
N SER A 127 -16.63 -7.38 -2.87
CA SER A 127 -17.27 -8.21 -1.83
C SER A 127 -17.97 -9.48 -2.34
N PRO A 128 -18.65 -9.48 -3.52
CA PRO A 128 -19.27 -10.70 -4.05
C PRO A 128 -18.27 -11.82 -4.37
N ALA A 129 -17.02 -11.45 -4.69
CA ALA A 129 -15.95 -12.38 -5.02
C ALA A 129 -14.96 -12.57 -3.87
N VAL A 130 -14.83 -11.57 -2.98
CA VAL A 130 -13.85 -11.43 -1.89
C VAL A 130 -14.61 -11.07 -0.61
N PRO A 131 -15.20 -12.05 0.11
CA PRO A 131 -15.95 -11.76 1.33
C PRO A 131 -15.12 -11.03 2.41
N GLU A 132 -13.79 -11.16 2.36
CA GLU A 132 -12.84 -10.54 3.29
C GLU A 132 -12.89 -9.01 3.28
N VAL A 133 -13.30 -8.40 2.15
CA VAL A 133 -13.45 -6.94 2.09
C VAL A 133 -14.79 -6.46 2.61
N GLU A 134 -15.77 -7.34 2.84
CA GLU A 134 -17.14 -6.94 3.16
C GLU A 134 -17.18 -5.96 4.36
N GLY A 135 -17.87 -4.84 4.15
CA GLY A 135 -18.04 -3.80 5.16
C GLY A 135 -16.81 -2.91 5.38
N LEU A 136 -15.77 -3.01 4.54
CA LEU A 136 -14.59 -2.14 4.62
C LEU A 136 -14.99 -0.66 4.55
N ALA A 137 -15.90 -0.30 3.66
CA ALA A 137 -16.35 1.09 3.50
C ALA A 137 -17.00 1.63 4.79
N VAL A 138 -17.77 0.79 5.49
CA VAL A 138 -18.39 1.17 6.77
C VAL A 138 -17.32 1.40 7.84
N ARG A 139 -16.33 0.51 7.94
CA ARG A 139 -15.23 0.60 8.92
C ARG A 139 -14.35 1.83 8.66
N ILE A 140 -13.98 2.11 7.41
CA ILE A 140 -13.23 3.31 7.04
C ILE A 140 -14.04 4.58 7.30
N ARG A 141 -15.33 4.60 6.95
CA ARG A 141 -16.21 5.75 7.23
C ARG A 141 -16.30 6.05 8.72
N GLN A 142 -16.45 5.03 9.54
CA GLN A 142 -16.61 5.16 11.00
C GLN A 142 -15.28 5.30 11.74
N LEU A 143 -14.15 5.05 11.06
CA LEU A 143 -12.82 4.95 11.66
C LEU A 143 -12.82 3.96 12.83
N THR A 144 -13.36 2.78 12.57
CA THR A 144 -13.53 1.69 13.53
C THR A 144 -12.93 0.42 12.94
N PRO A 145 -11.69 0.06 13.33
CA PRO A 145 -11.07 -1.21 12.93
C PRO A 145 -11.85 -2.41 13.49
N PRO A 146 -11.75 -3.60 12.87
CA PRO A 146 -12.39 -4.80 13.37
C PRO A 146 -11.78 -5.21 14.72
N ASP A 147 -12.62 -5.37 15.75
CA ASP A 147 -12.19 -5.73 17.11
C ASP A 147 -11.59 -7.14 17.17
N SER A 148 -12.14 -8.08 16.41
CA SER A 148 -11.65 -9.45 16.27
C SER A 148 -11.82 -9.91 14.83
N VAL A 149 -10.71 -10.17 14.14
CA VAL A 149 -10.70 -10.84 12.84
C VAL A 149 -9.58 -11.89 12.87
N ASP A 150 -9.75 -13.03 12.25
CA ASP A 150 -8.65 -13.99 12.11
C ASP A 150 -7.82 -13.59 10.90
N VAL A 151 -6.50 -13.49 11.05
CA VAL A 151 -5.62 -13.16 9.93
C VAL A 151 -5.36 -14.44 9.15
N THR A 152 -5.63 -14.40 7.85
CA THR A 152 -5.44 -15.51 6.91
C THR A 152 -4.60 -15.03 5.72
N TYR A 153 -4.18 -15.93 4.84
CA TYR A 153 -3.42 -15.53 3.64
C TYR A 153 -4.29 -14.71 2.67
N GLU A 154 -5.59 -15.00 2.64
CA GLU A 154 -6.59 -14.36 1.77
C GLU A 154 -6.86 -12.91 2.19
N ASN A 155 -6.97 -12.65 3.50
CA ASN A 155 -7.28 -11.30 4.00
C ASN A 155 -6.06 -10.45 4.37
N LEU A 156 -4.85 -11.03 4.41
CA LEU A 156 -3.64 -10.36 4.89
C LEU A 156 -3.43 -8.98 4.25
N HIS A 157 -3.33 -8.95 2.92
CA HIS A 157 -3.03 -7.72 2.18
C HIS A 157 -4.13 -6.65 2.33
N PHE A 158 -5.39 -7.07 2.50
CA PHE A 158 -6.51 -6.17 2.75
C PHE A 158 -6.41 -5.56 4.16
N LEU A 159 -6.13 -6.38 5.16
CA LEU A 159 -5.96 -5.95 6.55
C LEU A 159 -4.75 -5.03 6.73
N GLU A 160 -3.67 -5.22 5.97
CA GLU A 160 -2.51 -4.32 5.97
C GLU A 160 -2.88 -2.93 5.49
N VAL A 161 -3.59 -2.83 4.37
CA VAL A 161 -4.06 -1.55 3.83
C VAL A 161 -5.06 -0.89 4.77
N GLU A 162 -5.98 -1.66 5.35
CA GLU A 162 -6.94 -1.16 6.32
C GLU A 162 -6.24 -0.60 7.57
N ARG A 163 -5.27 -1.33 8.14
CA ARG A 163 -4.42 -0.86 9.26
C ARG A 163 -3.72 0.45 8.91
N ASP A 164 -3.16 0.51 7.71
CA ASP A 164 -2.40 1.64 7.18
C ASP A 164 -3.28 2.90 7.03
N ILE A 165 -4.49 2.75 6.48
CA ILE A 165 -5.49 3.82 6.43
C ILE A 165 -5.86 4.27 7.85
N PHE A 166 -6.09 3.35 8.77
CA PHE A 166 -6.40 3.73 10.15
C PHE A 166 -5.26 4.46 10.83
N HIS A 167 -4.01 4.01 10.67
CA HIS A 167 -2.85 4.74 11.20
C HIS A 167 -2.76 6.17 10.66
N ALA A 168 -3.04 6.37 9.37
CA ALA A 168 -3.00 7.69 8.75
C ALA A 168 -4.18 8.60 9.14
N ARG A 169 -5.31 8.05 9.63
CA ARG A 169 -6.58 8.79 9.79
C ARG A 169 -7.15 8.83 11.20
N ILE A 170 -6.77 7.90 12.06
CA ILE A 170 -7.35 7.80 13.40
C ILE A 170 -6.68 8.82 14.34
N PRO A 171 -7.47 9.65 15.06
CA PRO A 171 -6.97 10.42 16.19
C PRO A 171 -6.46 9.50 17.30
N HIS A 172 -5.43 9.92 18.05
CA HIS A 172 -4.71 9.10 19.05
C HIS A 172 -5.60 8.28 20.03
N ALA A 173 -6.83 8.70 20.29
CA ALA A 173 -7.81 8.04 21.16
C ALA A 173 -8.22 6.60 20.76
N ARG A 174 -7.91 6.13 19.54
CA ARG A 174 -8.17 4.73 19.11
C ARG A 174 -6.92 4.01 18.57
N ALA A 175 -5.73 4.51 18.90
CA ALA A 175 -4.46 3.93 18.47
C ALA A 175 -4.30 2.47 18.93
N ASP A 176 -4.84 2.10 20.10
CA ASP A 176 -4.71 0.76 20.66
C ASP A 176 -5.33 -0.33 19.79
N THR A 177 -6.51 -0.08 19.19
CA THR A 177 -7.17 -1.07 18.33
C THR A 177 -6.38 -1.29 17.04
N VAL A 178 -5.83 -0.22 16.46
CA VAL A 178 -4.96 -0.31 15.27
C VAL A 178 -3.67 -1.05 15.60
N HIS A 179 -3.07 -0.75 16.76
CA HIS A 179 -1.88 -1.43 17.24
C HIS A 179 -2.13 -2.94 17.44
N ARG A 180 -3.26 -3.32 18.04
CA ARG A 180 -3.67 -4.74 18.18
C ARG A 180 -3.86 -5.43 16.83
N LEU A 181 -4.43 -4.75 15.83
CA LEU A 181 -4.54 -5.28 14.46
C LEU A 181 -3.15 -5.52 13.86
N GLY A 182 -2.23 -4.56 14.02
CA GLY A 182 -0.83 -4.70 13.61
C GLY A 182 -0.13 -5.91 14.24
N GLU A 183 -0.20 -6.06 15.56
CA GLU A 183 0.39 -7.20 16.29
C GLU A 183 -0.12 -8.56 15.80
N ARG A 184 -1.41 -8.64 15.41
CA ARG A 184 -2.01 -9.85 14.85
C ARG A 184 -1.45 -10.16 13.45
N ILE A 185 -1.34 -9.16 12.58
CA ILE A 185 -0.70 -9.28 11.27
C ILE A 185 0.75 -9.75 11.42
N ASP A 186 1.52 -9.12 12.30
CA ASP A 186 2.95 -9.44 12.50
C ASP A 186 3.14 -10.82 13.12
N ARG A 187 2.24 -11.26 13.99
CA ARG A 187 2.22 -12.63 14.52
C ARG A 187 1.96 -13.64 13.41
N PHE A 188 0.98 -13.39 12.54
CA PHE A 188 0.66 -14.25 11.41
C PHE A 188 1.86 -14.39 10.46
N LYS A 189 2.46 -13.27 10.06
CA LYS A 189 3.65 -13.26 9.20
C LYS A 189 4.81 -14.07 9.80
N ARG A 190 5.13 -13.87 11.09
CA ARG A 190 6.17 -14.63 11.79
C ARG A 190 5.86 -16.12 11.91
N GLY A 191 4.58 -16.48 12.06
CA GLY A 191 4.11 -17.86 12.10
C GLY A 191 4.23 -18.55 10.74
N GLY A 192 3.79 -17.89 9.66
CA GLY A 192 3.87 -18.41 8.29
C GLY A 192 5.30 -18.59 7.79
N THR A 193 6.27 -17.80 8.26
CA THR A 193 7.69 -17.99 7.90
C THR A 193 8.27 -19.31 8.42
N ARG A 194 7.67 -19.93 9.45
CA ARG A 194 8.16 -21.20 10.03
C ARG A 194 7.72 -22.44 9.24
N ASP A 195 6.64 -22.36 8.47
CA ASP A 195 6.09 -23.48 7.69
C ASP A 195 6.54 -23.47 6.22
N GLN A 196 7.40 -22.54 5.81
CA GLN A 196 7.95 -22.50 4.45
C GLN A 196 9.12 -23.50 4.35
N PRO A 197 9.00 -24.60 3.58
CA PRO A 197 10.12 -25.53 3.42
C PRO A 197 11.28 -24.81 2.71
N PRO A 198 12.54 -25.16 3.01
CA PRO A 198 13.68 -24.51 2.40
C PRO A 198 13.61 -24.66 0.88
N THR A 199 13.60 -23.54 0.18
CA THR A 199 13.75 -23.46 -1.28
C THR A 199 15.07 -24.13 -1.64
N SER A 200 14.95 -25.36 -2.14
CA SER A 200 16.10 -26.12 -2.64
C SER A 200 16.59 -25.47 -3.92
N ARG A 201 17.84 -24.99 -3.88
CA ARG A 201 18.63 -24.57 -5.04
C ARG A 201 19.11 -25.78 -5.84
#